data_AF-A0A921JYK8-F1
#
_entry.id   AF-A0A921JYK8-F1
#
_cell.length_a   1.000
_cell.length_b   1.000
_cell.length_c   1.000
_cell.angle_alpha   90.00
_cell.angle_beta   90.00
_cell.angle_gamma   90.00
#
_symmetry.space_group_name_H-M   'P 1'
#
loop_
_entity.id
_entity.type
_entity.pdbx_description
1 polymer ?
#
loop_
_entity_poly.entity_id
_entity_poly.type
_entity_poly.pdbx_seq_one_letter_code
_entity_poly.pdbx_strand_id
1 'polypeptide(L)'
;MNYVSLDEDAGRGGALKSLFEFPNPVNDYAARCTAALVVALAVVTIVSRQPVATWLAAVMAVGFALRVAGGPRYSPFGRLSVHVLAPRVAREPKLVPGPPKRFAQTIGLTFSLIAFALFLADAGLAARIVLGVLILAALAESALGFCLGCWMFAQLQKVGIIPESVCIECANIWNRPAA
;
A
#
# COMPACT_ATOMS: atom_id res chain seq x y z
N MET A 1 -0.51 -44.57 -13.29
CA MET A 1 -0.01 -43.29 -13.83
C MET A 1 -0.93 -42.20 -13.30
N ASN A 2 -0.48 -41.44 -12.31
CA ASN A 2 -1.28 -40.57 -11.44
C ASN A 2 -1.67 -39.26 -12.11
N TYR A 3 -2.97 -39.05 -12.39
CA TYR A 3 -3.52 -37.73 -12.76
C TYR A 3 -4.04 -36.95 -11.55
N VAL A 4 -4.44 -37.64 -10.47
CA VAL A 4 -5.09 -37.02 -9.29
C VAL A 4 -4.13 -36.14 -8.46
N SER A 5 -2.82 -36.41 -8.47
CA SER A 5 -1.85 -35.68 -7.63
C SER A 5 -1.45 -34.30 -8.16
N LEU A 6 -1.61 -34.03 -9.47
CA LEU A 6 -1.22 -32.75 -10.07
C LEU A 6 -2.27 -31.65 -9.87
N ASP A 7 -3.55 -32.02 -9.71
CA ASP A 7 -4.65 -31.06 -9.51
C ASP A 7 -4.71 -30.52 -8.07
N GLU A 8 -4.31 -31.29 -7.05
CA GLU A 8 -4.25 -30.82 -5.66
C GLU A 8 -3.13 -29.80 -5.40
N ASP A 9 -1.96 -29.99 -6.01
CA ASP A 9 -0.83 -29.03 -5.91
C ASP A 9 -1.10 -27.75 -6.73
N ALA A 10 -1.78 -27.87 -7.88
CA ALA A 10 -2.25 -26.72 -8.66
C ALA A 10 -3.37 -25.94 -7.94
N GLY A 11 -4.28 -26.64 -7.26
CA GLY A 11 -5.37 -26.06 -6.48
C GLY A 11 -4.89 -25.34 -5.21
N ARG A 12 -3.95 -25.92 -4.46
CA ARG A 12 -3.38 -25.30 -3.25
C ARG A 12 -2.44 -24.13 -3.60
N GLY A 13 -1.67 -24.28 -4.68
CA GLY A 13 -0.87 -23.18 -5.25
C GLY A 13 -1.75 -22.04 -5.78
N GLY A 14 -2.88 -22.34 -6.40
CA GLY A 14 -3.87 -21.36 -6.87
C GLY A 14 -4.58 -20.63 -5.73
N ALA A 15 -4.97 -21.35 -4.67
CA ALA A 15 -5.61 -20.77 -3.48
C ALA A 15 -4.65 -19.87 -2.68
N LEU A 16 -3.38 -20.27 -2.52
CA LEU A 16 -2.38 -19.40 -1.90
C LEU A 16 -2.08 -18.16 -2.75
N LYS A 17 -2.02 -18.31 -4.08
CA LYS A 17 -1.83 -17.17 -4.99
C LYS A 17 -3.00 -16.18 -4.95
N SER A 18 -4.25 -16.66 -4.91
CA SER A 18 -5.43 -15.80 -4.84
C SER A 18 -5.58 -15.07 -3.51
N LEU A 19 -5.08 -15.67 -2.42
CA LEU A 19 -4.99 -15.02 -1.11
C LEU A 19 -4.00 -13.85 -1.13
N PHE A 20 -2.82 -14.02 -1.76
CA PHE A 20 -1.83 -12.95 -1.90
C PHE A 20 -2.03 -12.06 -3.14
N GLU A 21 -3.17 -12.19 -3.82
CA GLU A 21 -3.48 -11.35 -4.97
C GLU A 21 -3.96 -9.98 -4.50
N PHE A 22 -3.22 -8.95 -4.91
CA PHE A 22 -3.59 -7.58 -4.59
C PHE A 22 -4.85 -7.21 -5.38
N PRO A 23 -5.88 -6.65 -4.72
CA PRO A 23 -7.15 -6.34 -5.39
C PRO A 23 -6.96 -5.35 -6.53
N ASN A 24 -7.56 -5.65 -7.67
CA ASN A 24 -7.66 -4.77 -8.82
C ASN A 24 -9.10 -4.83 -9.35
N PRO A 25 -9.87 -3.74 -9.36
CA PRO A 25 -9.52 -2.35 -8.98
C PRO A 25 -9.59 -2.07 -7.46
N VAL A 26 -9.11 -0.89 -7.05
CA VAL A 26 -9.11 -0.42 -5.65
C VAL A 26 -9.89 0.89 -5.53
N ASN A 27 -10.60 1.10 -4.41
CA ASN A 27 -11.26 2.37 -4.10
C ASN A 27 -10.25 3.44 -3.62
N ASP A 28 -10.15 4.54 -4.38
CA ASP A 28 -9.25 5.67 -4.09
C ASP A 28 -9.60 6.37 -2.77
N TYR A 29 -10.90 6.54 -2.43
CA TYR A 29 -11.28 7.13 -1.14
C TYR A 29 -10.83 6.27 0.05
N ALA A 30 -10.86 4.95 -0.09
CA ALA A 30 -10.33 4.05 0.93
C ALA A 30 -8.80 4.15 1.03
N ALA A 31 -8.10 4.32 -0.09
CA ALA A 31 -6.66 4.56 -0.09
C ALA A 31 -6.31 5.89 0.63
N ARG A 32 -7.06 6.97 0.36
CA ARG A 32 -6.89 8.27 1.03
C ARG A 32 -7.13 8.20 2.55
N CYS A 33 -8.16 7.49 2.98
CA CYS A 33 -8.41 7.25 4.40
C CYS A 33 -7.27 6.44 5.04
N THR A 34 -6.77 5.42 4.34
CA THR A 34 -5.63 4.63 4.83
C THR A 34 -4.38 5.50 4.96
N ALA A 35 -4.14 6.39 4.00
CA ALA A 35 -3.02 7.34 4.04
C ALA A 35 -3.13 8.28 5.26
N ALA A 36 -4.33 8.78 5.58
CA ALA A 36 -4.56 9.60 6.78
C ALA A 36 -4.25 8.83 8.08
N LEU A 37 -4.65 7.56 8.18
CA LEU A 37 -4.32 6.70 9.32
C LEU A 37 -2.81 6.45 9.45
N VAL A 38 -2.11 6.27 8.32
CA VAL A 38 -0.65 6.13 8.28
C VAL A 38 0.02 7.42 8.77
N VAL A 39 -0.45 8.59 8.32
CA VAL A 39 0.06 9.88 8.82
C VAL A 39 -0.12 9.99 10.32
N ALA A 40 -1.32 9.68 10.84
CA ALA A 40 -1.58 9.71 12.27
C ALA A 40 -0.63 8.78 13.04
N LEU A 41 -0.47 7.53 12.60
CA LEU A 41 0.46 6.59 13.23
C LEU A 41 1.91 7.07 13.17
N ALA A 42 2.35 7.63 12.04
CA ALA A 42 3.71 8.13 11.88
C ALA A 42 3.98 9.37 12.76
N VAL A 43 3.03 10.28 12.89
CA VAL A 43 3.12 11.43 13.81
C VAL A 43 3.23 10.96 15.26
N VAL A 44 2.36 10.03 15.68
CA VAL A 44 2.43 9.42 17.02
C VAL A 44 3.78 8.74 17.25
N THR A 45 4.33 8.08 16.22
CA THR A 45 5.65 7.44 16.28
C THR A 45 6.77 8.46 16.50
N ILE A 46 6.75 9.60 15.80
CA ILE A 46 7.78 10.64 15.89
C ILE A 46 7.83 11.28 17.28
N VAL A 47 6.66 11.57 17.88
CA VAL A 47 6.56 12.23 19.19
C VAL A 47 6.75 11.26 20.36
N SER A 48 6.66 9.96 20.11
CA SER A 48 6.87 8.93 21.13
C SER A 48 8.35 8.79 21.51
N ARG A 49 8.59 8.39 22.76
CA ARG A 49 9.93 8.04 23.26
C ARG A 49 10.22 6.56 23.05
N GLN A 50 11.49 6.17 23.12
CA GLN A 50 11.87 4.76 23.14
C GLN A 50 11.44 4.10 24.46
N PRO A 51 11.05 2.81 24.45
CA PRO A 51 10.99 1.89 23.30
C PRO A 51 9.70 1.97 22.48
N VAL A 52 8.72 2.80 22.87
CA VAL A 52 7.40 2.89 22.24
C VAL A 52 7.50 3.25 20.76
N ALA A 53 8.36 4.20 20.40
CA ALA A 53 8.58 4.59 19.00
C ALA A 53 9.01 3.39 18.12
N THR A 54 9.87 2.52 18.64
CA THR A 54 10.35 1.32 17.94
C THR A 54 9.22 0.33 17.69
N TRP A 55 8.36 0.10 18.69
CA TRP A 55 7.18 -0.76 18.54
C TRP A 55 6.17 -0.20 17.52
N LEU A 56 5.92 1.11 17.56
CA LEU A 56 5.02 1.76 16.60
C LEU A 56 5.57 1.71 15.17
N ALA A 57 6.88 1.89 14.99
CA ALA A 57 7.54 1.72 13.70
C ALA A 57 7.43 0.27 13.18
N ALA A 58 7.59 -0.74 14.04
CA ALA A 58 7.34 -2.13 13.70
C ALA A 58 5.88 -2.37 13.24
N VAL A 59 4.90 -1.90 14.01
CA VAL A 59 3.47 -2.00 13.65
C VAL A 59 3.19 -1.34 12.30
N MET A 60 3.81 -0.19 12.04
CA MET A 60 3.70 0.52 10.76
C MET A 60 4.26 -0.30 9.60
N ALA A 61 5.46 -0.88 9.77
CA ALA A 61 6.11 -1.72 8.76
C ALA A 61 5.29 -2.98 8.47
N VAL A 62 4.79 -3.67 9.51
CA VAL A 62 3.88 -4.81 9.36
C VAL A 62 2.60 -4.38 8.62
N GLY A 63 2.04 -3.23 8.98
CA GLY A 63 0.85 -2.68 8.31
C GLY A 63 1.07 -2.42 6.81
N PHE A 64 2.26 -1.97 6.40
CA PHE A 64 2.64 -1.86 4.98
C PHE A 64 2.86 -3.23 4.34
N ALA A 65 3.53 -4.17 5.02
CA ALA A 65 3.78 -5.51 4.50
C ALA A 65 2.48 -6.25 4.19
N LEU A 66 1.49 -6.19 5.10
CA LEU A 66 0.15 -6.75 4.89
C LEU A 66 -0.55 -6.14 3.67
N ARG A 67 -0.39 -4.82 3.44
CA ARG A 67 -0.96 -4.13 2.27
C ARG A 67 -0.25 -4.52 0.97
N VAL A 68 1.06 -4.72 0.99
CA VAL A 68 1.80 -5.22 -0.17
C VAL A 68 1.37 -6.65 -0.53
N ALA A 69 1.13 -7.47 0.51
CA ALA A 69 0.80 -8.87 0.40
C ALA A 69 -0.62 -9.15 -0.11
N GLY A 70 -1.63 -8.37 0.28
CA GLY A 70 -3.01 -8.59 -0.18
C GLY A 70 -3.91 -7.35 -0.14
N GLY A 71 -3.31 -6.16 -0.17
CA GLY A 71 -4.03 -4.90 -0.20
C GLY A 71 -4.80 -4.61 1.09
N PRO A 72 -5.95 -3.91 1.00
CA PRO A 72 -6.75 -3.54 2.16
C PRO A 72 -7.34 -4.72 2.93
N ARG A 73 -7.34 -5.95 2.37
CA ARG A 73 -7.97 -7.14 2.96
C ARG A 73 -7.33 -7.53 4.30
N TYR A 74 -6.00 -7.50 4.38
CA TYR A 74 -5.27 -7.99 5.56
C TYR A 74 -4.87 -6.91 6.56
N SER A 75 -4.74 -5.66 6.12
CA SER A 75 -4.36 -4.58 7.02
C SER A 75 -5.56 -4.06 7.81
N PRO A 76 -5.48 -3.93 9.15
CA PRO A 76 -6.55 -3.36 9.97
C PRO A 76 -6.97 -1.96 9.51
N PHE A 77 -5.99 -1.11 9.16
CA PHE A 77 -6.26 0.23 8.61
C PHE A 77 -6.90 0.18 7.22
N GLY A 78 -6.52 -0.80 6.40
CA GLY A 78 -7.15 -1.04 5.11
C GLY A 78 -8.61 -1.44 5.26
N ARG A 79 -8.92 -2.39 6.15
CA ARG A 79 -10.29 -2.82 6.43
C ARG A 79 -11.15 -1.70 7.01
N LEU A 80 -10.61 -0.95 7.97
CA LEU A 80 -11.29 0.22 8.54
C LEU A 80 -11.58 1.25 7.44
N SER A 81 -10.61 1.51 6.57
CA SER A 81 -10.79 2.47 5.49
C SER A 81 -11.83 2.05 4.47
N VAL A 82 -11.85 0.77 4.06
CA VAL A 82 -12.79 0.25 3.06
C VAL A 82 -14.22 0.18 3.61
N HIS A 83 -14.41 -0.35 4.81
CA HIS A 83 -15.77 -0.65 5.31
C HIS A 83 -16.39 0.47 6.13
N VAL A 84 -15.58 1.36 6.71
CA VAL A 84 -16.05 2.35 7.70
C VAL A 84 -15.80 3.76 7.19
N LEU A 85 -14.57 4.10 6.81
CA LEU A 85 -14.23 5.49 6.50
C LEU A 85 -14.66 5.90 5.08
N ALA A 86 -14.33 5.13 4.05
CA ALA A 86 -14.62 5.48 2.66
C ALA A 86 -16.12 5.68 2.39
N PRO A 87 -17.05 4.82 2.88
CA PRO A 87 -18.49 5.03 2.68
C PRO A 87 -19.03 6.31 3.34
N ARG A 88 -18.32 6.84 4.34
CA ARG A 88 -18.66 8.12 5.00
C ARG A 88 -18.11 9.33 4.26
N VAL A 89 -17.02 9.16 3.50
CA VAL A 89 -16.40 10.24 2.70
C VAL A 89 -17.13 10.42 1.37
N ALA A 90 -17.48 9.32 0.70
CA ALA A 90 -18.20 9.34 -0.57
C ALA A 90 -19.14 8.15 -0.68
N ARG A 91 -20.35 8.37 -1.22
CA ARG A 91 -21.34 7.31 -1.47
C ARG A 91 -20.92 6.40 -2.62
N GLU A 92 -20.33 6.96 -3.67
CA GLU A 92 -19.86 6.21 -4.83
C GLU A 92 -18.33 5.99 -4.77
N PRO A 93 -17.86 4.73 -4.89
CA PRO A 93 -16.44 4.43 -4.87
C PRO A 93 -15.77 4.90 -6.17
N LYS A 94 -14.64 5.62 -6.04
CA LYS A 94 -13.78 5.93 -7.17
C LYS A 94 -12.79 4.79 -7.37
N LEU A 95 -13.01 3.96 -8.38
CA LEU A 95 -12.16 2.81 -8.68
C LEU A 95 -10.94 3.21 -9.49
N VAL A 96 -9.76 2.76 -9.07
CA VAL A 96 -8.46 2.99 -9.73
C VAL A 96 -7.67 1.68 -9.84
N PRO A 97 -6.75 1.56 -10.82
CA PRO A 97 -5.97 0.34 -11.00
C PRO A 97 -5.15 -0.02 -9.75
N GLY A 98 -5.14 -1.30 -9.42
CA GLY A 98 -4.43 -1.88 -8.27
C GLY A 98 -2.90 -1.91 -8.40
N PRO A 99 -2.30 -2.26 -9.56
CA PRO A 99 -0.84 -2.40 -9.67
C PRO A 99 -0.03 -1.15 -9.25
N PRO A 100 -0.37 0.07 -9.69
CA PRO A 100 0.33 1.28 -9.23
C PRO A 100 0.18 1.54 -7.72
N LYS A 101 -0.97 1.19 -7.13
CA LYS A 101 -1.19 1.34 -5.69
C LYS A 101 -0.35 0.33 -4.92
N ARG A 102 -0.23 -0.92 -5.39
CA ARG A 102 0.67 -1.92 -4.77
C ARG A 102 2.13 -1.45 -4.80
N PHE A 103 2.58 -0.85 -5.90
CA PHE A 103 3.91 -0.24 -5.99
C PHE A 103 4.10 0.90 -4.98
N ALA A 104 3.11 1.77 -4.81
CA ALA A 104 3.15 2.79 -3.75
C ALA A 104 3.25 2.16 -2.34
N GLN A 105 2.55 1.04 -2.09
CA GLN A 105 2.66 0.31 -0.82
C GLN A 105 4.06 -0.27 -0.60
N THR A 106 4.75 -0.74 -1.65
CA THR A 106 6.13 -1.25 -1.52
C THR A 106 7.13 -0.15 -1.17
N ILE A 107 6.95 1.06 -1.71
CA ILE A 107 7.76 2.23 -1.33
C ILE A 107 7.53 2.54 0.16
N GLY A 108 6.26 2.61 0.60
CA GLY A 108 5.95 2.85 2.01
C GLY A 108 6.47 1.77 2.96
N LEU A 109 6.47 0.50 2.53
CA LEU A 109 7.11 -0.59 3.26
C LEU A 109 8.61 -0.36 3.40
N THR A 110 9.28 0.04 2.33
CA THR A 110 10.74 0.28 2.34
C THR A 110 11.09 1.39 3.33
N PHE A 111 10.38 2.52 3.29
CA PHE A 111 10.62 3.64 4.21
C PHE A 111 10.32 3.28 5.67
N SER A 112 9.23 2.54 5.93
CA SER A 112 8.89 2.11 7.30
C SER A 112 9.87 1.08 7.85
N LEU A 113 10.40 0.17 7.04
CA LEU A 113 11.47 -0.76 7.43
C LEU A 113 12.78 -0.04 7.72
N ILE A 114 13.17 0.94 6.89
CA ILE A 114 14.35 1.77 7.14
C ILE A 114 14.19 2.53 8.47
N ALA A 115 13.05 3.17 8.70
CA ALA A 115 12.78 3.88 9.94
C ALA A 115 12.83 2.94 11.16
N PHE A 116 12.24 1.75 11.05
CA PHE A 116 12.29 0.74 12.11
C PHE A 116 13.72 0.27 12.42
N ALA A 117 14.51 -0.03 11.38
CA ALA A 117 15.92 -0.41 11.54
C ALA A 117 16.76 0.71 12.18
N LEU A 118 16.50 1.97 11.81
CA LEU A 118 17.17 3.12 12.42
C LEU A 118 16.79 3.31 13.90
N PHE A 119 15.54 3.05 14.28
CA PHE A 119 15.16 3.02 15.71
C PHE A 119 15.84 1.89 16.48
N LEU A 120 16.01 0.70 15.89
CA LEU A 120 16.77 -0.40 16.51
C LEU A 120 18.27 -0.08 16.67
N ALA A 121 18.82 0.70 15.75
CA ALA A 121 20.21 1.17 15.79
C ALA A 121 20.43 2.43 16.65
N ASP A 122 19.42 2.84 17.44
CA ASP A 122 19.42 4.07 18.25
C ASP A 122 19.64 5.37 17.46
N ALA A 123 19.49 5.33 16.14
CA ALA A 123 19.60 6.47 15.22
C ALA A 123 18.27 7.25 15.12
N GLY A 124 17.71 7.65 16.27
CA GLY A 124 16.34 8.15 16.36
C GLY A 124 16.06 9.44 15.56
N LEU A 125 17.04 10.33 15.37
CA LEU A 125 16.86 11.51 14.53
C LEU A 125 16.70 11.11 13.05
N ALA A 126 17.57 10.24 12.55
CA ALA A 126 17.50 9.73 11.19
C ALA A 126 16.17 9.00 10.94
N ALA A 127 15.73 8.15 11.89
CA ALA A 127 14.44 7.47 11.80
C ALA A 127 13.26 8.45 11.65
N ARG A 128 13.26 9.54 12.43
CA ARG A 128 12.24 10.60 12.36
C ARG A 128 12.27 11.37 11.04
N ILE A 129 13.45 11.61 10.47
CA ILE A 129 13.57 12.23 9.13
C ILE A 129 12.93 11.35 8.07
N VAL A 130 13.23 10.03 8.08
CA VAL A 130 12.64 9.08 7.13
C VAL A 130 11.11 9.03 7.27
N LEU A 131 10.60 9.00 8.50
CA LEU A 131 9.15 9.09 8.74
C LEU A 131 8.57 10.43 8.30
N GLY A 132 9.30 11.53 8.43
CA GLY A 132 8.89 12.84 7.93
C GLY A 132 8.66 12.84 6.42
N VAL A 133 9.56 12.23 5.66
CA VAL A 133 9.40 12.07 4.20
C VAL A 133 8.18 11.21 3.88
N LEU A 134 7.99 10.11 4.61
CA LEU A 134 6.80 9.25 4.46
C LEU A 134 5.51 10.02 4.73
N ILE A 135 5.48 10.85 5.79
CA ILE A 135 4.33 11.70 6.15
C ILE A 135 4.00 12.67 5.02
N LEU A 136 4.99 13.34 4.43
CA LEU A 136 4.75 14.29 3.33
C LEU A 136 4.07 13.61 2.13
N ALA A 137 4.56 12.44 1.72
CA ALA A 137 3.96 11.67 0.63
C ALA A 137 2.54 11.19 0.98
N ALA A 138 2.34 10.68 2.19
CA ALA A 138 1.03 10.19 2.65
C ALA A 138 0.01 11.32 2.83
N LEU A 139 0.44 12.50 3.28
CA LEU A 139 -0.39 13.71 3.39
C LEU A 139 -0.86 14.20 2.02
N ALA A 140 0.03 14.21 1.02
CA ALA A 140 -0.34 14.56 -0.35
C ALA A 140 -1.45 13.63 -0.89
N GLU A 141 -1.36 12.32 -0.59
CA GLU A 141 -2.40 11.38 -0.98
C GLU A 141 -3.69 11.59 -0.18
N SER A 142 -3.62 11.73 1.14
CA SER A 142 -4.82 11.89 1.97
C SER A 142 -5.56 13.20 1.68
N ALA A 143 -4.85 14.33 1.62
CA ALA A 143 -5.43 15.66 1.49
C ALA A 143 -5.78 16.01 0.04
N LEU A 144 -4.85 15.79 -0.89
CA LEU A 144 -4.98 16.23 -2.28
C LEU A 144 -5.42 15.11 -3.23
N GLY A 145 -5.42 13.85 -2.79
CA GLY A 145 -5.64 12.70 -3.67
C GLY A 145 -4.46 12.43 -4.60
N PHE A 146 -3.28 12.99 -4.33
CA PHE A 146 -2.09 12.81 -5.13
C PHE A 146 -1.19 11.70 -4.56
N CYS A 147 -1.21 10.54 -5.20
CA CYS A 147 -0.33 9.43 -4.84
C CYS A 147 1.01 9.52 -5.58
N LEU A 148 2.07 9.93 -4.86
CA LEU A 148 3.41 10.05 -5.42
C LEU A 148 3.92 8.73 -6.03
N GLY A 149 3.64 7.59 -5.38
CA GLY A 149 4.03 6.27 -5.90
C GLY A 149 3.34 5.92 -7.21
N CYS A 150 2.04 6.24 -7.37
CA CYS A 150 1.34 6.04 -8.64
C CYS A 150 1.91 6.95 -9.75
N TRP A 151 2.26 8.20 -9.42
CA TRP A 151 2.89 9.10 -10.37
C TRP A 151 4.25 8.57 -10.84
N MET A 152 5.07 8.09 -9.91
CA MET A 152 6.37 7.46 -10.23
C MET A 152 6.18 6.22 -11.11
N PHE A 153 5.22 5.35 -10.78
CA PHE A 153 4.90 4.17 -11.59
C PHE A 153 4.54 4.55 -13.03
N ALA A 154 3.71 5.59 -13.22
CA ALA A 154 3.37 6.09 -14.54
C ALA A 154 4.59 6.64 -15.30
N GLN A 155 5.51 7.34 -14.63
CA GLN A 155 6.75 7.78 -15.29
C GLN A 155 7.62 6.58 -15.68
N LEU A 156 7.75 5.58 -14.81
CA LEU A 156 8.51 4.36 -15.08
C LEU A 156 7.95 3.56 -16.26
N GLN A 157 6.63 3.55 -16.46
CA GLN A 157 6.02 2.98 -17.66
C GLN A 157 6.36 3.80 -18.91
N LYS A 158 6.28 5.14 -18.84
CA LYS A 158 6.60 6.01 -19.99
C LYS A 158 8.03 5.88 -20.48
N VAL A 159 8.98 5.66 -19.57
CA VAL A 159 10.40 5.46 -19.93
C VAL A 159 10.72 4.00 -20.26
N GLY A 160 9.75 3.10 -20.21
CA GLY A 160 9.91 1.69 -20.58
C GLY A 160 10.57 0.80 -19.52
N ILE A 161 10.77 1.28 -18.28
CA ILE A 161 11.31 0.45 -17.18
C ILE A 161 10.25 -0.56 -16.70
N ILE A 162 8.98 -0.14 -16.65
CA ILE A 162 7.86 -1.03 -16.32
C ILE A 162 7.08 -1.32 -17.61
N PRO A 163 6.92 -2.59 -18.01
CA PRO A 163 6.19 -2.90 -19.23
C PRO A 163 4.70 -2.57 -19.09
N GLU A 164 4.08 -2.16 -20.20
CA GLU A 164 2.65 -1.79 -20.25
C GLU A 164 1.72 -2.95 -19.84
N SER A 165 2.15 -4.19 -20.06
CA SER A 165 1.42 -5.40 -19.67
C SER A 165 1.17 -5.51 -18.16
N VAL A 166 1.95 -4.82 -17.33
CA VAL A 166 1.76 -4.80 -15.86
C VAL A 166 0.51 -4.01 -15.48
N CYS A 167 0.14 -2.99 -16.26
CA CYS A 167 -1.10 -2.26 -16.07
C CYS A 167 -1.58 -1.69 -17.41
N ILE A 168 -2.38 -2.48 -18.13
CA ILE A 168 -2.94 -2.08 -19.43
C ILE A 168 -3.88 -0.89 -19.27
N GLU A 169 -4.68 -0.85 -18.21
CA GLU A 169 -5.59 0.28 -17.90
C GLU A 169 -4.84 1.59 -17.59
N CYS A 170 -3.57 1.49 -17.16
CA CYS A 170 -2.70 2.65 -16.90
C CYS A 170 -2.06 3.16 -18.18
N ALA A 171 -1.73 2.25 -19.12
CA ALA A 171 -1.10 2.56 -20.39
C ALA A 171 -2.13 3.03 -21.44
N ASN A 172 -3.30 2.39 -21.50
CA ASN A 172 -4.33 2.65 -22.49
C ASN A 172 -5.62 3.15 -21.84
N ILE A 173 -5.82 4.47 -21.86
CA ILE A 173 -6.99 5.14 -21.27
C ILE A 173 -8.32 4.77 -21.93
N TRP A 174 -8.29 4.24 -23.17
CA TRP A 174 -9.48 3.85 -23.92
C TRP A 174 -10.05 2.49 -23.51
N ASN A 175 -9.26 1.69 -22.79
CA ASN A 175 -9.67 0.37 -22.29
C ASN A 175 -10.26 0.40 -20.88
N ARG A 176 -10.58 1.59 -20.33
CA ARG A 176 -11.25 1.67 -19.03
C ARG A 176 -12.66 1.06 -19.16
N PRO A 177 -13.03 0.03 -18.38
CA PRO A 177 -14.43 -0.39 -18.32
C PRO A 177 -15.26 0.81 -17.89
N ALA A 178 -16.31 1.11 -18.65
CA ALA A 178 -17.26 2.15 -18.28
C ALA A 178 -17.82 1.82 -16.88
N ALA A 179 -17.75 2.81 -15.99
CA ALA A 179 -18.19 2.71 -14.61
C ALA A 179 -19.70 2.46 -14.50
#